data_AF-A0A0H2RUB3-F1
#
_entry.id   AF-A0A0H2RUB3-F1
#
_cell.length_a   1.000
_cell.length_b   1.000
_cell.length_c   1.000
_cell.angle_alpha   90.00
_cell.angle_beta   90.00
_cell.angle_gamma   90.00
#
_symmetry.space_group_name_H-M   'P 1'
#
loop_
_entity.id
_entity.type
_entity.pdbx_description
1 polymer ?
#
loop_
_entity_poly.entity_id
_entity_poly.type
_entity_poly.pdbx_seq_one_letter_code
_entity_poly.pdbx_strand_id
1 'polypeptide(L)'
;MTPRMPMIIVEVCTYKVQCAGADAFARLAPYQTWVTSKSTNVTIDDYWPDPLTGAMIEYGPQSATVTWNLGQTCGDCSAQPDASLIFNGTWHDGTFFPLTNESPPPLTAMISFSGTAVYVLIIVYATSNMTFLLNSTFAGSSFNPTPPGNSEYGYNYTVFASEELPLGTHNLTVVNGGGSVESHLLLDRIIYTANVDGDSESTASQKFAPTHISSIPSADISHLRAGLITLAIILTALVITLCSVGIWIWMRRRARLTSTAPSAMSSDSTDVVTDEVVRNGETLPEYASVANAIAESTDPASHRLMSGPPCWRGTTQKTHW
;
A
#
# COMPACT_ATOMS: atom_id res chain seq x y z
N MET A 1 -0.91 8.07 37.96
CA MET A 1 -0.24 9.26 37.36
C MET A 1 -0.55 9.24 35.86
N THR A 2 -1.52 10.03 35.42
CA THR A 2 -1.88 10.15 34.00
C THR A 2 -1.01 11.21 33.34
N PRO A 3 -0.36 10.94 32.19
CA PRO A 3 0.42 11.95 31.49
C PRO A 3 -0.54 12.97 30.85
N ARG A 4 -0.31 14.25 31.15
CA ARG A 4 -0.96 15.36 30.45
C ARG A 4 -0.31 15.47 29.07
N MET A 5 -1.11 15.35 28.02
CA MET A 5 -0.67 15.69 26.66
C MET A 5 -0.41 17.20 26.55
N PRO A 6 0.61 17.63 25.81
CA PRO A 6 0.84 19.03 25.54
C PRO A 6 -0.25 19.57 24.60
N MET A 7 -0.77 20.74 24.94
CA MET A 7 -1.70 21.52 24.13
C MET A 7 -0.93 22.05 22.91
N ILE A 8 -1.26 21.56 21.71
CA ILE A 8 -0.71 22.07 20.45
C ILE A 8 -1.36 23.43 20.18
N ILE A 9 -0.56 24.48 20.25
CA ILE A 9 -0.94 25.82 19.80
C ILE A 9 -0.83 25.81 18.27
N VAL A 10 -1.98 25.88 17.59
CA VAL A 10 -2.02 26.03 16.12
C VAL A 10 -1.69 27.50 15.83
N GLU A 11 -0.44 27.77 15.47
CA GLU A 11 0.01 29.08 15.03
C GLU A 11 -0.44 29.26 13.57
N VAL A 12 -1.37 30.19 13.34
CA VAL A 12 -1.87 30.53 12.00
C VAL A 12 -0.80 31.36 11.29
N CYS A 13 -0.03 30.74 10.41
CA CYS A 13 0.93 31.45 9.55
C CYS A 13 0.19 32.25 8.46
N THR A 14 0.01 33.55 8.68
CA THR A 14 -0.43 34.49 7.64
C THR A 14 0.72 34.87 6.73
N TYR A 15 0.68 34.47 5.46
CA TYR A 15 1.60 34.93 4.42
C TYR A 15 1.15 36.29 3.86
N LYS A 16 2.00 37.32 4.00
CA LYS A 16 1.78 38.64 3.36
C LYS A 16 2.42 38.64 1.97
N VAL A 17 1.61 38.67 0.93
CA VAL A 17 2.07 39.03 -0.43
C VAL A 17 1.92 40.54 -0.59
N GLN A 18 3.05 41.24 -0.71
CA GLN A 18 3.07 42.71 -0.83
C GLN A 18 3.51 43.08 -2.25
N CYS A 19 2.54 43.35 -3.13
CA CYS A 19 2.81 43.90 -4.46
C CYS A 19 3.03 45.41 -4.34
N ALA A 20 4.26 45.89 -4.58
CA ALA A 20 4.58 47.31 -4.64
C ALA A 20 4.41 47.81 -6.08
N GLY A 21 3.45 48.71 -6.28
CA GLY A 21 3.28 49.48 -7.51
C GLY A 21 2.70 50.84 -7.18
N ALA A 22 3.52 51.88 -7.35
CA ALA A 22 3.17 53.28 -7.15
C ALA A 22 2.22 53.77 -8.25
N ASP A 23 1.16 54.50 -7.88
CA ASP A 23 0.90 55.87 -8.32
C ASP A 23 -0.52 56.32 -7.96
N ALA A 24 -0.60 57.60 -7.61
CA ALA A 24 -1.72 58.26 -6.96
C ALA A 24 -2.99 58.28 -7.81
N PHE A 25 -3.99 57.51 -7.38
CA PHE A 25 -5.41 57.81 -7.60
C PHE A 25 -6.13 57.52 -6.29
N ALA A 26 -7.06 58.40 -5.90
CA ALA A 26 -7.97 58.17 -4.79
C ALA A 26 -8.76 56.87 -5.04
N ARG A 27 -8.28 55.76 -4.49
CA ARG A 27 -8.85 54.43 -4.67
C ARG A 27 -9.50 54.01 -3.37
N LEU A 28 -10.80 53.72 -3.45
CA LEU A 28 -11.55 52.96 -2.46
C LEU A 28 -10.65 51.83 -1.98
N ALA A 29 -10.29 51.82 -0.69
CA ALA A 29 -9.51 50.73 -0.11
C ALA A 29 -10.28 49.43 -0.38
N PRO A 30 -9.74 48.47 -1.14
CA PRO A 30 -10.41 47.21 -1.35
C PRO A 30 -10.58 46.57 0.03
N TYR A 31 -11.82 46.21 0.37
CA TYR A 31 -12.09 45.38 1.54
C TYR A 31 -11.27 44.10 1.39
N GLN A 32 -10.28 43.94 2.26
CA GLN A 32 -9.45 42.75 2.31
C GLN A 32 -10.30 41.66 2.96
N THR A 33 -10.99 40.87 2.15
CA THR A 33 -11.68 39.67 2.61
C THR A 33 -10.63 38.65 2.99
N TRP A 34 -10.54 38.33 4.28
CA TRP A 34 -9.69 37.24 4.76
C TRP A 34 -10.37 35.92 4.42
N VAL A 35 -9.78 35.15 3.51
CA VAL A 35 -10.19 33.77 3.29
C VAL A 35 -9.50 32.92 4.35
N THR A 36 -10.27 32.27 5.22
CA THR A 36 -9.75 31.25 6.14
C THR A 36 -9.82 29.90 5.45
N SER A 37 -8.68 29.27 5.15
CA SER A 37 -8.67 27.87 4.71
C SER A 37 -8.72 26.97 5.95
N LYS A 38 -9.65 26.01 5.97
CA LYS A 38 -9.70 24.99 7.01
C LYS A 38 -8.94 23.76 6.54
N SER A 39 -7.93 23.36 7.29
CA SER A 39 -7.19 22.13 7.00
C SER A 39 -7.88 20.91 7.65
N THR A 40 -7.99 19.79 6.94
CA THR A 40 -8.63 18.56 7.44
C THR A 40 -7.89 17.32 6.97
N ASN A 41 -7.85 16.29 7.81
CA ASN A 41 -7.28 15.00 7.43
C ASN A 41 -8.32 14.18 6.69
N VAL A 42 -7.94 13.68 5.52
CA VAL A 42 -8.72 12.82 4.65
C VAL A 42 -8.03 11.46 4.62
N THR A 43 -8.80 10.41 4.79
CA THR A 43 -8.31 9.03 4.78
C THR A 43 -8.74 8.35 3.49
N ILE A 44 -7.76 7.89 2.74
CA ILE A 44 -7.92 7.01 1.58
C ILE A 44 -7.68 5.60 2.09
N ASP A 45 -8.72 4.79 1.98
CA ASP A 45 -8.71 3.37 2.25
C ASP A 45 -7.89 2.62 1.18
N ASP A 46 -7.34 1.45 1.49
CA ASP A 46 -6.63 0.66 0.50
C ASP A 46 -7.54 0.14 -0.63
N TYR A 47 -8.83 -0.08 -0.35
CA TYR A 47 -9.79 -0.66 -1.29
C TYR A 47 -10.84 0.36 -1.75
N TRP A 48 -11.34 1.20 -0.85
CA TRP A 48 -12.37 2.19 -1.15
C TRP A 48 -11.78 3.48 -1.73
N PRO A 49 -12.51 4.16 -2.64
CA PRO A 49 -12.04 5.41 -3.23
C PRO A 49 -11.94 6.53 -2.20
N ASP A 50 -11.04 7.48 -2.45
CA ASP A 50 -10.91 8.75 -1.72
C ASP A 50 -12.29 9.42 -1.60
N PRO A 51 -12.77 9.71 -0.37
CA PRO A 51 -14.09 10.28 -0.15
C PRO A 51 -14.26 11.69 -0.73
N LEU A 52 -13.18 12.43 -1.01
CA LEU A 52 -13.24 13.76 -1.61
C LEU A 52 -13.20 13.72 -3.14
N THR A 53 -12.33 12.89 -3.71
CA THR A 53 -12.02 12.94 -5.15
C THR A 53 -12.58 11.76 -5.94
N GLY A 54 -12.91 10.65 -5.26
CA GLY A 54 -13.27 9.39 -5.89
C GLY A 54 -12.07 8.61 -6.45
N ALA A 55 -10.84 9.10 -6.30
CA ALA A 55 -9.63 8.42 -6.77
C ALA A 55 -9.36 7.14 -5.96
N MET A 56 -8.86 6.09 -6.61
CA MET A 56 -8.44 4.85 -5.94
C MET A 56 -6.93 4.69 -6.02
N ILE A 57 -6.36 3.92 -5.10
CA ILE A 57 -4.95 3.54 -5.17
C ILE A 57 -4.74 2.64 -6.39
N GLU A 58 -3.77 3.00 -7.21
CA GLU A 58 -3.36 2.22 -8.37
C GLU A 58 -2.27 1.23 -7.97
N TYR A 59 -2.60 -0.05 -8.01
CA TYR A 59 -1.70 -1.14 -7.66
C TYR A 59 -1.02 -1.72 -8.91
N GLY A 60 0.28 -1.91 -8.84
CA GLY A 60 1.07 -2.48 -9.93
C GLY A 60 2.32 -3.24 -9.45
N PRO A 61 2.98 -3.96 -10.36
CA PRO A 61 2.44 -4.38 -11.65
C PRO A 61 1.34 -5.43 -11.47
N GLN A 62 0.41 -5.49 -12.43
CA GLN A 62 -0.52 -6.63 -12.53
C GLN A 62 0.08 -7.68 -13.46
N SER A 63 0.56 -8.78 -12.91
CA SER A 63 1.06 -9.91 -13.67
C SER A 63 0.66 -11.24 -13.02
N ALA A 64 0.78 -12.34 -13.75
CA ALA A 64 0.46 -13.66 -13.21
C ALA A 64 1.41 -14.11 -12.08
N THR A 65 2.59 -13.50 -11.97
CA THR A 65 3.65 -13.91 -11.01
C THR A 65 3.91 -12.87 -9.93
N VAL A 66 3.55 -11.62 -10.17
CA VAL A 66 3.67 -10.49 -9.25
C VAL A 66 2.33 -9.77 -9.28
N THR A 67 1.58 -9.90 -8.19
CA THR A 67 0.28 -9.24 -8.05
C THR A 67 0.11 -8.78 -6.62
N TRP A 68 -0.64 -7.69 -6.48
CA TRP A 68 -1.29 -7.36 -5.23
C TRP A 68 -2.52 -8.24 -5.04
N ASN A 69 -2.78 -8.65 -3.81
CA ASN A 69 -3.95 -9.42 -3.43
C ASN A 69 -4.83 -8.59 -2.50
N LEU A 70 -6.14 -8.71 -2.70
CA LEU A 70 -7.11 -8.15 -1.77
C LEU A 70 -7.16 -9.04 -0.52
N GLY A 71 -6.53 -8.59 0.55
CA GLY A 71 -6.11 -9.41 1.67
C GLY A 71 -7.26 -10.11 2.39
N GLN A 72 -8.37 -9.40 2.59
CA GLN A 72 -9.58 -9.94 3.24
C GLN A 72 -10.26 -11.08 2.47
N THR A 73 -9.91 -11.27 1.20
CA THR A 73 -10.41 -12.38 0.37
C THR A 73 -9.33 -13.38 -0.02
N CYS A 74 -8.09 -13.15 0.40
CA CYS A 74 -6.95 -13.96 0.01
C CYS A 74 -6.75 -15.14 0.96
N GLY A 75 -7.41 -16.26 0.66
CA GLY A 75 -7.30 -17.49 1.48
C GLY A 75 -5.89 -18.11 1.50
N ASP A 76 -5.10 -17.86 0.45
CA ASP A 76 -3.75 -18.42 0.30
C ASP A 76 -2.63 -17.42 0.69
N CYS A 77 -2.98 -16.20 1.12
CA CYS A 77 -2.00 -15.24 1.61
C CYS A 77 -1.43 -15.71 2.95
N SER A 78 -0.12 -15.52 3.14
CA SER A 78 0.57 -15.90 4.38
C SER A 78 0.17 -15.02 5.54
N ALA A 79 -0.13 -13.75 5.29
CA ALA A 79 -0.65 -12.82 6.28
C ALA A 79 -2.17 -12.89 6.37
N GLN A 80 -2.67 -13.07 7.60
CA GLN A 80 -4.11 -13.10 7.93
C GLN A 80 -4.37 -12.26 9.20
N PRO A 81 -4.21 -10.94 9.14
CA PRO A 81 -4.49 -10.06 10.27
C PRO A 81 -5.98 -10.03 10.63
N ASP A 82 -6.28 -9.62 11.87
CA ASP A 82 -7.66 -9.45 12.34
C ASP A 82 -8.28 -8.20 11.71
N ALA A 83 -9.20 -8.42 10.77
CA ALA A 83 -9.90 -7.36 10.06
C ALA A 83 -10.62 -6.35 10.96
N SER A 84 -11.00 -6.73 12.19
CA SER A 84 -11.66 -5.79 13.11
C SER A 84 -10.75 -4.68 13.64
N LEU A 85 -9.43 -4.81 13.47
CA LEU A 85 -8.42 -3.85 13.90
C LEU A 85 -7.87 -2.99 12.74
N ILE A 86 -8.36 -3.22 11.52
CA ILE A 86 -7.91 -2.61 10.27
C ILE A 86 -8.93 -1.57 9.83
N PHE A 87 -8.50 -0.50 9.17
CA PHE A 87 -9.41 0.54 8.71
C PHE A 87 -10.40 -0.05 7.69
N ASN A 88 -11.70 0.13 7.95
CA ASN A 88 -12.81 -0.50 7.22
C ASN A 88 -12.72 -2.02 7.01
N GLY A 89 -11.82 -2.72 7.71
CA GLY A 89 -11.62 -4.16 7.57
C GLY A 89 -11.04 -4.60 6.23
N THR A 90 -10.31 -3.73 5.52
CA THR A 90 -9.69 -4.03 4.23
C THR A 90 -8.19 -3.78 4.27
N TRP A 91 -7.42 -4.57 3.50
CA TRP A 91 -6.00 -4.32 3.27
C TRP A 91 -5.58 -4.93 1.93
N HIS A 92 -4.53 -4.36 1.34
CA HIS A 92 -3.89 -4.92 0.17
C HIS A 92 -2.56 -5.56 0.54
N ASP A 93 -2.43 -6.86 0.24
CA ASP A 93 -1.20 -7.63 0.44
C ASP A 93 -0.35 -7.60 -0.83
N GLY A 94 0.84 -7.03 -0.72
CA GLY A 94 1.88 -7.09 -1.73
C GLY A 94 3.10 -7.80 -1.16
N THR A 95 3.42 -8.98 -1.69
CA THR A 95 4.65 -9.69 -1.35
C THR A 95 5.62 -9.72 -2.54
N PHE A 96 6.79 -9.11 -2.34
CA PHE A 96 7.89 -9.12 -3.30
C PHE A 96 8.82 -10.31 -3.02
N PHE A 97 8.99 -11.18 -4.00
CA PHE A 97 9.92 -12.31 -3.94
C PHE A 97 11.12 -12.06 -4.86
N PRO A 98 12.35 -11.93 -4.35
CA PRO A 98 13.54 -11.90 -5.21
C PRO A 98 13.73 -13.28 -5.85
N LEU A 99 13.65 -13.39 -7.18
CA LEU A 99 13.95 -14.65 -7.86
C LEU A 99 15.46 -14.74 -8.14
N THR A 100 15.99 -15.95 -8.17
CA THR A 100 17.44 -16.20 -8.29
C THR A 100 18.03 -15.85 -9.65
N ASN A 101 17.21 -15.79 -10.70
CA ASN A 101 17.65 -15.65 -12.09
C ASN A 101 17.14 -14.38 -12.79
N GLU A 102 16.11 -13.73 -12.25
CA GLU A 102 15.55 -12.47 -12.73
C GLU A 102 14.99 -11.70 -11.53
N SER A 103 15.36 -10.43 -11.34
CA SER A 103 14.72 -9.64 -10.29
C SER A 103 13.36 -9.17 -10.83
N PRO A 104 12.22 -9.61 -10.25
CA PRO A 104 10.95 -9.08 -10.68
C PRO A 104 10.90 -7.56 -10.44
N PRO A 105 10.09 -6.82 -11.20
CA PRO A 105 9.81 -5.42 -10.86
C PRO A 105 9.27 -5.33 -9.43
N PRO A 106 9.64 -4.27 -8.66
CA PRO A 106 9.04 -4.04 -7.36
C PRO A 106 7.54 -3.77 -7.49
N LEU A 107 6.81 -4.05 -6.42
CA LEU A 107 5.39 -3.73 -6.31
C LEU A 107 5.23 -2.23 -6.03
N THR A 108 4.23 -1.60 -6.64
CA THR A 108 3.92 -0.18 -6.47
C THR A 108 2.47 0.04 -6.11
N ALA A 109 2.22 0.95 -5.18
CA ALA A 109 0.91 1.52 -4.89
C ALA A 109 0.98 3.04 -5.10
N MET A 110 0.14 3.59 -5.97
CA MET A 110 0.22 4.97 -6.43
C MET A 110 -1.08 5.71 -6.18
N ILE A 111 -0.99 6.96 -5.69
CA ILE A 111 -2.16 7.82 -5.49
C ILE A 111 -1.78 9.29 -5.65
N SER A 112 -2.69 10.07 -6.25
CA SER A 112 -2.58 11.53 -6.29
C SER A 112 -3.49 12.17 -5.25
N PHE A 113 -2.99 13.16 -4.53
CA PHE A 113 -3.75 13.91 -3.53
C PHE A 113 -3.44 15.41 -3.62
N SER A 114 -4.35 16.26 -3.14
CA SER A 114 -4.11 17.71 -3.04
C SER A 114 -4.10 18.12 -1.58
N GLY A 115 -2.94 18.53 -1.07
CA GLY A 115 -2.77 18.74 0.36
C GLY A 115 -1.42 19.29 0.78
N THR A 116 -1.18 19.31 2.09
CA THR A 116 0.06 19.79 2.71
C THR A 116 0.78 18.74 3.55
N ALA A 117 0.17 17.58 3.75
CA ALA A 117 0.80 16.46 4.45
C ALA A 117 0.28 15.13 3.93
N VAL A 118 1.08 14.06 4.09
CA VAL A 118 0.69 12.68 3.80
C VAL A 118 1.35 11.68 4.75
N TYR A 119 0.61 10.63 5.10
CA TYR A 119 1.01 9.55 5.99
C TYR A 119 0.62 8.21 5.35
N VAL A 120 1.52 7.23 5.40
CA VAL A 120 1.25 5.86 4.95
C VAL A 120 1.22 4.94 6.17
N LEU A 121 0.09 4.28 6.37
CA LEU A 121 -0.12 3.36 7.48
C LEU A 121 -0.29 1.95 6.95
N ILE A 122 0.38 1.01 7.60
CA ILE A 122 0.40 -0.40 7.22
C ILE A 122 0.09 -1.29 8.42
N ILE A 123 -0.09 -2.57 8.11
CA ILE A 123 0.02 -3.65 9.08
C ILE A 123 1.42 -4.25 8.98
N VAL A 124 2.14 -4.27 10.09
CA VAL A 124 3.45 -4.90 10.19
C VAL A 124 3.25 -6.38 10.54
N TYR A 125 3.97 -7.28 9.87
CA TYR A 125 3.87 -8.73 10.08
C TYR A 125 5.23 -9.43 9.92
N ALA A 126 5.96 -9.05 8.87
CA ALA A 126 7.23 -9.68 8.48
C ALA A 126 8.22 -8.63 7.95
N THR A 127 9.32 -9.09 7.37
CA THR A 127 10.32 -8.25 6.72
C THR A 127 9.68 -7.37 5.64
N SER A 128 9.93 -6.07 5.70
CA SER A 128 9.45 -5.09 4.72
C SER A 128 10.60 -4.18 4.30
N ASN A 129 10.64 -3.85 3.02
CA ASN A 129 11.60 -2.97 2.40
C ASN A 129 10.81 -2.03 1.47
N MET A 130 10.50 -0.85 2.00
CA MET A 130 9.65 0.13 1.33
C MET A 130 10.46 1.38 1.00
N THR A 131 10.23 1.90 -0.21
CA THR A 131 10.71 3.20 -0.65
C THR A 131 9.52 4.08 -1.01
N PHE A 132 9.58 5.35 -0.61
CA PHE A 132 8.52 6.32 -0.84
C PHE A 132 9.01 7.38 -1.81
N LEU A 133 8.23 7.61 -2.86
CA LEU A 133 8.46 8.68 -3.82
C LEU A 133 7.34 9.71 -3.71
N LEU A 134 7.71 10.98 -3.63
CA LEU A 134 6.81 12.10 -3.79
C LEU A 134 7.14 12.82 -5.09
N ASN A 135 6.15 12.97 -5.96
CA ASN A 135 6.32 13.60 -7.28
C ASN A 135 7.49 12.98 -8.07
N SER A 136 7.58 11.64 -8.03
CA SER A 136 8.66 10.85 -8.64
C SER A 136 10.07 11.12 -8.08
N THR A 137 10.19 11.79 -6.93
CA THR A 137 11.46 12.01 -6.23
C THR A 137 11.52 11.21 -4.95
N PHE A 138 12.68 10.66 -4.62
CA PHE A 138 12.88 9.92 -3.37
C PHE A 138 12.57 10.82 -2.16
N ALA A 139 11.61 10.39 -1.34
CA ALA A 139 11.17 11.11 -0.15
C ALA A 139 11.56 10.39 1.15
N GLY A 140 11.80 9.09 1.09
CA GLY A 140 12.23 8.30 2.24
C GLY A 140 12.17 6.81 1.98
N SER A 141 12.59 6.03 2.98
CA SER A 141 12.47 4.58 2.99
C SER A 141 12.17 4.09 4.40
N SER A 142 11.59 2.89 4.48
CA SER A 142 11.34 2.18 5.72
C SER A 142 11.74 0.73 5.56
N PHE A 143 12.51 0.21 6.51
CA PHE A 143 13.07 -1.12 6.46
C PHE A 143 12.82 -1.86 7.77
N ASN A 144 12.25 -3.06 7.66
CA ASN A 144 11.92 -3.96 8.76
C ASN A 144 11.25 -3.27 9.95
N PRO A 145 10.09 -2.62 9.74
CA PRO A 145 9.27 -2.22 10.87
C PRO A 145 8.94 -3.47 11.69
N THR A 146 8.96 -3.35 13.01
CA THR A 146 8.65 -4.43 13.93
C THR A 146 7.30 -4.18 14.60
N PRO A 147 6.44 -5.21 14.73
CA PRO A 147 5.23 -5.07 15.51
C PRO A 147 5.56 -4.61 16.93
N PRO A 148 4.79 -3.68 17.52
CA PRO A 148 5.02 -3.27 18.89
C PRO A 148 4.73 -4.42 19.85
N GLY A 149 5.73 -4.78 20.67
CA GLY A 149 5.62 -5.87 21.65
C GLY A 149 5.98 -7.23 21.06
N ASN A 150 5.35 -8.29 21.58
CA ASN A 150 5.53 -9.67 21.10
C ASN A 150 4.33 -10.14 20.28
N SER A 151 3.60 -9.23 19.63
CA SER A 151 2.51 -9.58 18.73
C SER A 151 3.05 -9.98 17.36
N GLU A 152 2.34 -10.88 16.69
CA GLU A 152 2.63 -11.25 15.30
C GLU A 152 2.33 -10.10 14.33
N TYR A 153 1.28 -9.31 14.63
CA TYR A 153 0.86 -8.17 13.81
C TYR A 153 0.97 -6.84 14.57
N GLY A 154 1.39 -5.79 13.88
CA GLY A 154 1.39 -4.41 14.34
C GLY A 154 0.45 -3.56 13.49
N TYR A 155 -0.67 -3.14 14.06
CA TYR A 155 -1.70 -2.35 13.37
C TYR A 155 -1.45 -0.85 13.46
N ASN A 156 -2.02 -0.07 12.55
CA ASN A 156 -1.95 1.39 12.54
C ASN A 156 -0.52 1.92 12.58
N TYR A 157 0.41 1.23 11.91
CA TYR A 157 1.83 1.56 11.97
C TYR A 157 2.20 2.53 10.85
N THR A 158 2.58 3.75 11.20
CA THR A 158 3.02 4.77 10.24
C THR A 158 4.44 4.48 9.76
N VAL A 159 4.61 4.15 8.48
CA VAL A 159 5.91 3.87 7.87
C VAL A 159 6.49 5.03 7.07
N PHE A 160 5.65 6.01 6.74
CA PHE A 160 6.06 7.23 6.07
C PHE A 160 5.19 8.39 6.50
N ALA A 161 5.80 9.56 6.67
CA ALA A 161 5.13 10.82 6.96
C ALA A 161 5.89 11.96 6.28
N SER A 162 5.15 12.90 5.70
CA SER A 162 5.65 14.18 5.22
C SER A 162 4.63 15.25 5.56
N GLU A 163 4.99 16.19 6.44
CA GLU A 163 4.02 17.10 7.10
C GLU A 163 4.06 18.54 6.59
N GLU A 164 5.05 18.89 5.77
CA GLU A 164 5.35 20.26 5.33
C GLU A 164 5.42 20.36 3.80
N LEU A 165 4.45 19.76 3.11
CA LEU A 165 4.35 19.86 1.66
C LEU A 165 3.78 21.23 1.26
N PRO A 166 4.32 21.87 0.20
CA PRO A 166 3.69 23.05 -0.38
C PRO A 166 2.26 22.73 -0.79
N LEU A 167 1.30 23.61 -0.50
CA LEU A 167 -0.08 23.41 -0.92
C LEU A 167 -0.16 23.17 -2.43
N GLY A 168 -0.66 22.00 -2.81
CA GLY A 168 -0.88 21.65 -4.21
C GLY A 168 -1.15 20.16 -4.39
N THR A 169 -1.15 19.74 -5.66
CA THR A 169 -1.27 18.32 -6.03
C THR A 169 0.09 17.63 -5.90
N HIS A 170 0.08 16.48 -5.25
CA HIS A 170 1.22 15.58 -5.11
C HIS A 170 0.85 14.18 -5.58
N ASN A 171 1.85 13.46 -6.10
CA ASN A 171 1.74 12.04 -6.39
C ASN A 171 2.63 11.26 -5.40
N LEU A 172 2.01 10.39 -4.61
CA LEU A 172 2.69 9.45 -3.75
C LEU A 172 2.81 8.11 -4.45
N THR A 173 4.03 7.56 -4.50
CA THR A 173 4.28 6.18 -4.89
C THR A 173 4.94 5.44 -3.74
N VAL A 174 4.29 4.39 -3.25
CA VAL A 174 4.86 3.43 -2.32
C VAL A 174 5.44 2.29 -3.16
N VAL A 175 6.74 2.03 -3.00
CA VAL A 175 7.46 0.96 -3.68
C VAL A 175 7.82 -0.11 -2.65
N ASN A 176 7.45 -1.36 -2.89
CA ASN A 176 7.76 -2.51 -2.06
C ASN A 176 8.72 -3.45 -2.78
N GLY A 177 9.87 -3.72 -2.17
CA GLY A 177 10.91 -4.60 -2.69
C GLY A 177 11.89 -3.90 -3.65
N GLY A 178 12.34 -4.62 -4.68
CA GLY A 178 13.38 -4.16 -5.62
C GLY A 178 14.81 -4.40 -5.16
N GLY A 179 14.99 -5.12 -4.03
CA GLY A 179 16.28 -5.57 -3.52
C GLY A 179 16.46 -7.09 -3.63
N SER A 180 17.43 -7.64 -2.88
CA SER A 180 17.74 -9.07 -2.84
C SER A 180 17.02 -9.82 -1.72
N VAL A 181 16.06 -9.19 -1.04
CA VAL A 181 15.36 -9.74 0.13
C VAL A 181 13.87 -9.71 -0.14
N GLU A 182 13.18 -10.76 0.32
CA GLU A 182 11.72 -10.82 0.33
C GLU A 182 11.15 -9.66 1.14
N SER A 183 10.02 -9.11 0.68
CA SER A 183 9.44 -7.93 1.29
C SER A 183 7.92 -7.97 1.26
N HIS A 184 7.31 -7.91 2.44
CA HIS A 184 5.86 -7.90 2.62
C HIS A 184 5.36 -6.47 2.89
N LEU A 185 4.26 -6.10 2.25
CA LEU A 185 3.55 -4.84 2.49
C LEU A 185 2.05 -5.13 2.57
N LEU A 186 1.48 -4.92 3.76
CA LEU A 186 0.04 -4.97 3.99
C LEU A 186 -0.44 -3.52 4.12
N LEU A 187 -0.80 -2.90 2.99
CA LEU A 187 -1.26 -1.51 2.98
C LEU A 187 -2.68 -1.43 3.53
N ASP A 188 -2.86 -0.61 4.57
CA ASP A 188 -4.15 -0.39 5.26
C ASP A 188 -4.78 0.94 4.80
N ARG A 189 -4.03 2.06 4.90
CA ARG A 189 -4.56 3.36 4.49
C ARG A 189 -3.49 4.42 4.24
N ILE A 190 -3.89 5.44 3.52
CA ILE A 190 -3.13 6.67 3.32
C ILE A 190 -3.95 7.83 3.88
N ILE A 191 -3.32 8.69 4.69
CA ILE A 191 -3.96 9.90 5.23
C ILE A 191 -3.28 11.10 4.62
N TYR A 192 -4.03 12.05 4.09
CA TYR A 192 -3.48 13.34 3.65
C TYR A 192 -4.22 14.50 4.29
N THR A 193 -3.53 15.64 4.41
CA THR A 193 -4.12 16.86 4.96
C THR A 193 -4.55 17.77 3.80
N ALA A 194 -5.85 17.89 3.59
CA ALA A 194 -6.47 18.72 2.57
C ALA A 194 -6.78 20.12 3.10
N ASN A 195 -6.68 21.14 2.26
CA ASN A 195 -7.22 22.47 2.56
C ASN A 195 -8.61 22.60 1.94
N VAL A 196 -9.61 22.76 2.79
CA VAL A 196 -10.99 23.04 2.40
C VAL A 196 -11.19 24.54 2.55
N ASP A 197 -11.44 25.24 1.45
CA ASP A 197 -11.76 26.66 1.50
C ASP A 197 -13.05 26.86 2.30
N GLY A 198 -13.00 27.77 3.29
CA GLY A 198 -14.05 27.99 4.28
C GLY A 198 -15.39 28.53 3.75
N ASP A 199 -15.57 28.66 2.43
CA ASP A 199 -16.77 29.23 1.82
C ASP A 199 -17.64 28.22 1.05
N SER A 200 -17.32 26.93 1.09
CA SER A 200 -18.21 25.89 0.54
C SER A 200 -18.97 25.16 1.64
N GLU A 201 -19.72 25.92 2.45
CA GLU A 201 -20.94 25.41 3.07
C GLU A 201 -21.99 25.24 1.96
N SER A 202 -21.75 24.27 1.06
CA SER A 202 -22.81 23.71 0.23
C SER A 202 -23.68 22.85 1.15
N THR A 203 -24.54 23.54 1.91
CA THR A 203 -25.73 22.96 2.48
C THR A 203 -26.58 22.45 1.31
N ALA A 204 -26.30 21.23 0.86
CA ALA A 204 -27.23 20.44 0.07
C ALA A 204 -28.36 19.93 0.98
N SER A 205 -29.04 20.85 1.68
CA SER A 205 -30.43 20.61 2.08
C SER A 205 -31.28 20.81 0.83
N GLN A 206 -31.41 19.76 0.02
CA GLN A 206 -32.50 19.69 -0.95
C GLN A 206 -33.81 19.56 -0.18
N LYS A 207 -34.35 20.72 0.22
CA LYS A 207 -35.75 20.87 0.59
C LYS A 207 -36.56 20.77 -0.70
N PHE A 208 -36.99 19.55 -1.04
CA PHE A 208 -37.98 19.34 -2.08
C PHE A 208 -39.29 20.03 -1.67
N ALA A 209 -39.61 21.13 -2.34
CA ALA A 209 -40.95 21.69 -2.36
C ALA A 209 -41.82 20.87 -3.34
N PRO A 210 -43.07 20.54 -3.00
CA PRO A 210 -43.92 19.73 -3.85
C PRO A 210 -44.53 20.61 -4.95
N THR A 211 -44.08 20.44 -6.18
CA THR A 211 -44.78 21.01 -7.35
C THR A 211 -45.53 19.89 -8.06
N HIS A 212 -46.86 20.02 -8.04
CA HIS A 212 -47.84 19.20 -8.74
C HIS A 212 -47.44 18.92 -10.19
N ILE A 213 -47.35 17.64 -10.56
CA ILE A 213 -47.43 17.19 -11.94
C ILE A 213 -48.60 16.22 -12.04
N SER A 214 -49.58 16.60 -12.86
CA SER A 214 -50.78 15.85 -13.18
C SER A 214 -50.45 14.53 -13.88
N SER A 215 -51.05 13.46 -13.35
CA SER A 215 -51.63 12.30 -14.05
C SER A 215 -50.99 11.87 -15.38
N ILE A 216 -50.16 10.82 -15.32
CA ILE A 216 -49.88 9.90 -16.42
C ILE A 216 -50.10 8.48 -15.87
N PRO A 217 -50.81 7.59 -16.59
CA PRO A 217 -51.38 6.37 -16.01
C PRO A 217 -50.31 5.32 -15.72
N SER A 218 -50.44 4.68 -14.55
CA SER A 218 -49.68 3.51 -14.13
C SER A 218 -49.87 2.36 -15.13
N ALA A 219 -48.82 2.06 -15.89
CA ALA A 219 -48.65 0.73 -16.48
C ALA A 219 -47.79 -0.10 -15.53
N ASP A 220 -48.35 -1.26 -15.15
CA ASP A 220 -47.80 -2.29 -14.28
C ASP A 220 -46.33 -2.65 -14.61
N ILE A 221 -45.39 -2.28 -13.73
CA ILE A 221 -44.00 -2.78 -13.74
C ILE A 221 -43.87 -3.90 -12.70
N SER A 222 -44.76 -4.89 -12.76
CA SER A 222 -44.67 -6.14 -11.99
C SER A 222 -43.98 -7.28 -12.77
N HIS A 223 -43.80 -7.13 -14.09
CA HIS A 223 -43.29 -8.20 -14.96
C HIS A 223 -41.79 -8.12 -15.35
N LEU A 224 -41.05 -7.07 -14.99
CA LEU A 224 -39.63 -6.91 -15.39
C LEU A 224 -38.61 -7.42 -14.36
N ARG A 225 -39.03 -7.88 -13.18
CA ARG A 225 -38.13 -8.51 -12.18
C ARG A 225 -38.05 -10.04 -12.29
N ALA A 226 -38.90 -10.67 -13.11
CA ALA A 226 -38.88 -12.11 -13.33
C ALA A 226 -38.01 -12.57 -14.53
N GLY A 227 -37.62 -11.65 -15.44
CA GLY A 227 -36.92 -12.00 -16.68
C GLY A 227 -35.40 -12.04 -16.61
N LEU A 228 -34.77 -11.50 -15.55
CA LEU A 228 -33.31 -11.44 -15.42
C LEU A 228 -32.71 -12.62 -14.63
N ILE A 229 -33.51 -13.33 -13.82
CA ILE A 229 -33.05 -14.51 -13.07
C ILE A 229 -33.12 -15.77 -13.95
N THR A 230 -33.99 -15.81 -14.96
CA THR A 230 -34.16 -16.98 -15.85
C THR A 230 -33.05 -17.16 -16.88
N LEU A 231 -32.34 -16.10 -17.28
CA LEU A 231 -31.25 -16.20 -18.27
C LEU A 231 -29.94 -16.72 -17.66
N ALA A 232 -29.66 -16.43 -16.38
CA ALA A 232 -28.46 -16.91 -15.70
C ALA A 232 -28.49 -18.43 -15.45
N ILE A 233 -29.66 -19.00 -15.16
CA ILE A 233 -29.83 -20.43 -14.86
C ILE A 233 -29.64 -21.28 -16.13
N ILE A 234 -30.07 -20.78 -17.29
CA ILE A 234 -29.93 -21.51 -18.56
C ILE A 234 -28.47 -21.58 -19.01
N LEU A 235 -27.71 -20.48 -18.82
CA LEU A 235 -26.28 -20.45 -19.15
C LEU A 235 -25.44 -21.35 -18.23
N THR A 236 -25.74 -21.38 -16.92
CA THR A 236 -25.01 -22.26 -15.99
C THR A 236 -25.32 -23.74 -16.24
N ALA A 237 -26.58 -24.09 -16.52
CA ALA A 237 -26.96 -25.45 -16.88
C ALA A 237 -26.31 -25.94 -18.17
N LEU A 238 -26.16 -25.06 -19.18
CA LEU A 238 -25.47 -25.38 -20.44
C LEU A 238 -23.97 -25.66 -20.22
N VAL A 239 -23.30 -24.84 -19.40
CA VAL A 239 -21.86 -25.03 -19.11
C VAL A 239 -21.64 -26.32 -18.33
N ILE A 240 -22.46 -26.61 -17.31
CA ILE A 240 -22.35 -27.84 -16.52
C ILE A 240 -22.58 -29.08 -17.39
N THR A 241 -23.57 -29.06 -18.28
CA THR A 241 -23.82 -30.18 -19.20
C THR A 241 -22.66 -30.39 -20.16
N LEU A 242 -22.09 -29.34 -20.76
CA LEU A 242 -20.92 -29.46 -21.62
C LEU A 242 -19.69 -30.02 -20.88
N CYS A 243 -19.44 -29.56 -19.65
CA CYS A 243 -18.36 -30.10 -18.81
C CYS A 243 -18.58 -31.58 -18.48
N SER A 244 -19.79 -31.97 -18.11
CA SER A 244 -20.11 -33.38 -17.78
C SER A 244 -19.93 -34.32 -18.98
N VAL A 245 -20.31 -33.88 -20.20
CA VAL A 245 -20.10 -34.65 -21.44
C VAL A 245 -18.61 -34.74 -21.78
N GLY A 246 -17.84 -33.65 -21.61
CA GLY A 246 -16.39 -33.66 -21.81
C GLY A 246 -15.68 -34.65 -20.90
N ILE A 247 -16.01 -34.64 -19.60
CA ILE A 247 -15.47 -35.59 -18.62
C ILE A 247 -15.87 -37.02 -18.97
N TRP A 248 -17.13 -37.26 -19.36
CA TRP A 248 -17.57 -38.60 -19.76
C TRP A 248 -16.83 -39.13 -21.00
N ILE A 249 -16.66 -38.31 -22.04
CA ILE A 249 -15.88 -38.67 -23.23
C ILE A 249 -14.43 -38.98 -22.84
N TRP A 250 -13.82 -38.16 -21.98
CA TRP A 250 -12.45 -38.36 -21.52
C TRP A 250 -12.30 -39.68 -20.75
N MET A 251 -13.19 -39.97 -19.81
CA MET A 251 -13.20 -41.24 -19.07
C MET A 251 -13.39 -42.43 -20.01
N ARG A 252 -14.27 -42.32 -21.00
CA ARG A 252 -14.53 -43.38 -21.99
C ARG A 252 -13.37 -43.58 -22.97
N ARG A 253 -12.52 -42.58 -23.18
CA ARG A 253 -11.25 -42.72 -23.92
C ARG A 253 -10.19 -43.38 -23.04
N ARG A 254 -10.08 -42.99 -21.76
CA ARG A 254 -9.11 -43.55 -20.82
C ARG A 254 -9.35 -45.04 -20.52
N ALA A 255 -10.62 -45.47 -20.44
CA ALA A 255 -10.98 -46.87 -20.25
C ALA A 255 -10.56 -47.79 -21.43
N ARG A 256 -10.37 -47.24 -22.64
CA ARG A 256 -9.89 -48.02 -23.80
C ARG A 256 -8.37 -48.23 -23.80
N LEU A 257 -7.63 -47.48 -23.00
CA LEU A 257 -6.17 -47.58 -22.91
C LEU A 257 -5.69 -48.55 -21.81
N THR A 258 -6.61 -49.09 -21.00
CA THR A 258 -6.29 -50.03 -19.91
C THR A 258 -6.58 -51.49 -20.24
N SER A 259 -6.95 -51.80 -21.49
CA SER A 259 -7.19 -53.17 -21.96
C SER A 259 -6.05 -53.69 -22.84
N THR A 260 -4.80 -53.57 -22.37
CA THR A 260 -3.68 -54.39 -22.84
C THR A 260 -2.86 -54.80 -21.63
N ALA A 261 -3.24 -55.91 -21.01
CA ALA A 261 -2.38 -56.65 -20.09
C ALA A 261 -1.72 -57.80 -20.86
N PRO A 262 -0.39 -57.82 -21.05
CA PRO A 262 0.34 -59.04 -21.33
C PRO A 262 0.60 -59.76 -20.01
N SER A 263 0.16 -61.01 -19.96
CA SER A 263 0.53 -61.99 -18.94
C SER A 263 1.99 -62.42 -19.10
N ALA A 264 2.59 -62.77 -17.96
CA ALA A 264 3.64 -63.78 -17.76
C ALA A 264 5.07 -63.55 -18.31
N MET A 265 6.03 -63.48 -17.39
CA MET A 265 7.28 -64.28 -17.33
C MET A 265 7.94 -63.97 -15.97
N SER A 266 7.87 -64.86 -14.98
CA SER A 266 8.69 -66.07 -14.80
C SER A 266 10.14 -65.76 -14.41
N SER A 267 10.47 -66.12 -13.15
CA SER A 267 11.74 -66.71 -12.68
C SER A 267 13.07 -66.14 -13.19
N ASP A 268 13.96 -65.71 -12.31
CA ASP A 268 15.11 -66.57 -11.96
C ASP A 268 15.85 -66.07 -10.71
N SER A 269 16.34 -67.05 -9.96
CA SER A 269 17.19 -66.97 -8.78
C SER A 269 18.62 -66.61 -9.16
N THR A 270 19.38 -66.00 -8.25
CA THR A 270 20.71 -66.48 -7.86
C THR A 270 21.26 -65.69 -6.67
N ASP A 271 21.43 -66.43 -5.57
CA ASP A 271 22.37 -66.13 -4.49
C ASP A 271 23.82 -66.15 -5.00
N VAL A 272 24.65 -65.18 -4.63
CA VAL A 272 26.12 -65.31 -4.43
C VAL A 272 26.55 -64.20 -3.46
N VAL A 273 26.74 -64.53 -2.18
CA VAL A 273 28.03 -64.62 -1.46
C VAL A 273 28.79 -63.29 -1.26
N THR A 274 29.00 -63.04 0.03
CA THR A 274 29.91 -62.14 0.76
C THR A 274 31.13 -61.60 0.03
N ASP A 275 31.43 -60.32 0.25
CA ASP A 275 32.78 -59.97 0.68
C ASP A 275 32.80 -58.76 1.64
N GLU A 276 33.59 -58.94 2.69
CA GLU A 276 33.83 -58.08 3.83
C GLU A 276 35.13 -57.30 3.57
N VAL A 277 35.08 -55.98 3.31
CA VAL A 277 36.30 -55.15 3.35
C VAL A 277 36.00 -53.72 3.86
N VAL A 278 36.35 -53.52 5.13
CA VAL A 278 37.17 -52.42 5.69
C VAL A 278 36.77 -50.95 5.42
N ARG A 279 36.40 -50.30 6.54
CA ARG A 279 36.72 -48.93 7.02
C ARG A 279 37.09 -47.86 5.98
N ASN A 280 36.30 -46.78 5.98
CA ASN A 280 36.65 -45.41 6.41
C ASN A 280 35.30 -44.70 6.58
N GLY A 281 34.92 -44.07 7.69
CA GLY A 281 35.71 -43.11 8.45
C GLY A 281 35.42 -41.67 7.99
N GLU A 282 34.17 -41.32 7.63
CA GLU A 282 33.78 -39.94 7.33
C GLU A 282 32.79 -39.42 8.37
N THR A 283 33.33 -38.61 9.27
CA THR A 283 32.62 -37.77 10.24
C THR A 283 32.22 -36.44 9.58
N LEU A 284 30.96 -36.05 9.71
CA LEU A 284 30.45 -34.67 9.59
C LEU A 284 29.73 -34.33 10.92
N PRO A 285 29.53 -33.05 11.28
CA PRO A 285 30.39 -31.88 11.11
C PRO A 285 30.67 -31.19 12.46
N GLU A 286 31.86 -30.64 12.64
CA GLU A 286 32.20 -29.83 13.82
C GLU A 286 31.76 -28.37 13.60
N TYR A 287 30.84 -27.93 14.46
CA TYR A 287 30.49 -26.53 14.67
C TYR A 287 31.72 -25.78 15.20
N ALA A 288 32.28 -24.85 14.43
CA ALA A 288 33.23 -23.88 14.93
C ALA A 288 32.76 -22.45 14.63
N SER A 289 32.54 -21.73 15.71
CA SER A 289 32.27 -20.31 15.83
C SER A 289 33.31 -19.44 15.11
N VAL A 290 32.87 -18.42 14.39
CA VAL A 290 33.70 -17.25 14.08
C VAL A 290 33.02 -16.01 14.65
N ALA A 291 33.29 -15.78 15.93
CA ALA A 291 33.20 -14.48 16.56
C ALA A 291 34.61 -13.87 16.61
N ASN A 292 34.66 -12.54 16.53
CA ASN A 292 35.79 -11.65 16.81
C ASN A 292 36.89 -11.52 15.75
N ALA A 293 36.80 -10.40 15.01
CA ALA A 293 37.95 -9.57 14.68
C ALA A 293 37.65 -8.13 15.11
N ILE A 294 37.86 -7.85 16.40
CA ILE A 294 38.06 -6.50 16.94
C ILE A 294 39.40 -6.56 17.69
N ALA A 295 40.41 -5.93 17.09
CA ALA A 295 41.61 -5.40 17.76
C ALA A 295 42.12 -4.27 16.85
N GLU A 296 41.84 -3.02 17.19
CA GLU A 296 42.70 -2.19 18.04
C GLU A 296 43.83 -1.55 17.21
N SER A 297 43.54 -0.35 16.71
CA SER A 297 44.54 0.61 16.23
C SER A 297 44.28 1.91 16.96
N THR A 298 45.00 2.08 18.07
CA THR A 298 45.22 3.36 18.74
C THR A 298 46.36 4.09 18.04
N ASP A 299 46.09 5.27 17.49
CA ASP A 299 47.12 6.30 17.31
C ASP A 299 46.53 7.70 17.63
N PRO A 300 47.05 8.40 18.66
CA PRO A 300 46.60 9.73 19.03
C PRO A 300 47.58 10.80 18.52
N ALA A 301 47.16 11.64 17.57
CA ALA A 301 47.49 13.08 17.49
C ALA A 301 47.25 13.63 16.08
N SER A 302 46.26 14.51 15.93
CA SER A 302 46.51 15.81 15.31
C SER A 302 45.30 16.73 15.52
N HIS A 303 45.49 17.71 16.39
CA HIS A 303 44.71 18.92 16.43
C HIS A 303 44.79 19.63 15.07
N ARG A 304 43.64 19.87 14.43
CA ARG A 304 43.48 21.06 13.59
C ARG A 304 42.05 21.58 13.63
N LEU A 305 41.96 22.74 14.27
CA LEU A 305 40.82 23.66 14.26
C LEU A 305 40.36 23.93 12.82
N MET A 306 39.09 23.69 12.52
CA MET A 306 38.38 24.42 11.48
C MET A 306 37.04 24.92 12.01
N SER A 307 37.07 26.23 12.23
CA SER A 307 35.99 27.21 12.31
C SER A 307 34.71 26.82 11.56
N GLY A 308 33.58 26.86 12.26
CA GLY A 308 32.25 26.86 11.67
C GLY A 308 31.91 28.20 10.97
N PRO A 309 30.95 28.20 10.04
CA PRO A 309 30.50 29.41 9.37
C PRO A 309 29.54 30.23 10.25
N PRO A 310 29.56 31.58 10.14
CA PRO A 310 28.83 32.47 11.04
C PRO A 310 27.35 32.64 10.67
N CYS A 311 26.54 32.82 11.72
CA CYS A 311 25.16 33.28 11.66
C CYS A 311 25.05 34.64 10.97
N TRP A 312 24.18 34.74 9.96
CA TRP A 312 23.78 36.01 9.38
C TRP A 312 22.76 36.70 10.29
N ARG A 313 23.17 37.86 10.82
CA ARG A 313 22.30 38.80 11.55
C ARG A 313 21.90 39.91 10.57
N GLY A 314 20.64 39.93 10.16
CA GLY A 314 20.09 40.99 9.31
C GLY A 314 19.88 42.27 10.11
N THR A 315 20.64 43.31 9.78
CA THR A 315 20.48 44.66 10.34
C THR A 315 19.63 45.49 9.37
N THR A 316 18.49 45.98 9.85
CA THR A 316 17.70 47.05 9.23
C THR A 316 18.53 48.32 9.06
N GLN A 317 18.56 48.88 7.84
CA GLN A 317 19.03 50.24 7.60
C GLN A 317 17.94 51.05 6.88
N LYS A 318 17.38 52.03 7.61
CA LYS A 318 16.65 53.17 7.05
C LYS A 318 17.67 54.11 6.41
N THR A 319 17.41 54.56 5.19
CA THR A 319 17.90 55.87 4.72
C THR A 319 16.85 56.52 3.84
N HIS A 320 16.53 57.76 4.22
CA HIS A 320 15.85 58.78 3.43
C HIS A 320 16.57 59.02 2.10
N TRP A 321 15.79 59.16 1.02
CA TRP A 321 15.79 60.30 0.09
C TRP A 321 14.39 60.39 -0.53
#